data_AF-A0A958LZ33-F1
#
_entry.id   AF-A0A958LZ33-F1
#
_cell.length_a   1.000
_cell.length_b   1.000
_cell.length_c   1.000
_cell.angle_alpha   90.00
_cell.angle_beta   90.00
_cell.angle_gamma   90.00
#
_symmetry.space_group_name_H-M   'P 1'
#
loop_
_entity.id
_entity.type
_entity.pdbx_description
1 polymer ?
#
loop_
_entity_poly.entity_id
_entity_poly.type
_entity_poly.pdbx_seq_one_letter_code
_entity_poly.pdbx_strand_id
1 'polypeptide(L)'
;MIQSFNNKTEKVGDDLKKSIKKGSKVDIAASIFSIFGYESLKSELNKCEQIRFIFTDPTFIEVDKNRRQRKQFEINSNNIKKAISGSIFELNLKNELKGKAIAKECKKWIEQKVTFKTNVGHKYIQPHLTLDNTESKFVYTGMGEFSSAGVGYEKDNTILNQIIKTDDFEMTKQYFNSFEEIWNDPKILRDVTDEVVDYIADLYRDAVLGIINKLERYNGCILADSVGLGKTFSALGVIKYYQERNRTILVLCPKKLGDNWQTFLNNYDDNPLIKDRLNYNVLYHTDLSREKGYSNGIDLSRINWGNYDLVVIDESHNFRNNDPRKDKMTRYQKLLKHVMKAGVKTKVLMLSLLLLIIGLLI
;
A
#
# COMPACT_ATOMS: atom_id res chain seq x y z
N MET A 1 23.42 29.67 -13.70
CA MET A 1 22.01 30.01 -13.52
C MET A 1 21.55 29.52 -12.15
N ILE A 2 20.89 30.38 -11.37
CA ILE A 2 20.24 30.00 -10.11
C ILE A 2 18.73 30.12 -10.30
N GLN A 3 17.98 29.09 -9.90
CA GLN A 3 16.53 29.08 -9.95
C GLN A 3 15.96 28.59 -8.61
N SER A 4 14.85 29.17 -8.16
CA SER A 4 14.18 28.76 -6.92
C SER A 4 12.83 28.10 -7.21
N PHE A 5 12.44 27.15 -6.36
CA PHE A 5 11.15 26.48 -6.39
C PHE A 5 10.55 26.50 -4.99
N ASN A 6 9.30 26.92 -4.90
CA ASN A 6 8.56 27.00 -3.63
C ASN A 6 7.58 25.83 -3.43
N ASN A 7 7.50 24.92 -4.40
CA ASN A 7 6.57 23.77 -4.45
C ASN A 7 5.09 24.13 -4.24
N LYS A 8 4.73 25.40 -4.47
CA LYS A 8 3.35 25.91 -4.43
C LYS A 8 2.92 26.39 -5.81
N THR A 9 3.66 27.34 -6.36
CA THR A 9 3.48 27.89 -7.71
C THR A 9 4.56 27.37 -8.65
N GLU A 10 5.79 27.25 -8.17
CA GLU A 10 6.95 26.78 -8.92
C GLU A 10 7.37 25.43 -8.34
N LYS A 11 7.06 24.36 -9.06
CA LYS A 11 7.27 22.99 -8.59
C LYS A 11 8.60 22.48 -9.10
N VAL A 12 9.44 21.97 -8.19
CA VAL A 12 10.71 21.36 -8.58
C VAL A 12 10.49 20.14 -9.50
N GLY A 13 9.40 19.39 -9.30
CA GLY A 13 9.05 18.24 -10.13
C GLY A 13 8.89 18.59 -11.61
N ASP A 14 8.35 19.77 -11.93
CA ASP A 14 8.17 20.21 -13.32
C ASP A 14 9.51 20.57 -13.98
N ASP A 15 10.49 21.04 -13.21
CA ASP A 15 11.85 21.29 -13.69
C ASP A 15 12.65 19.99 -13.82
N LEU A 16 12.54 19.07 -12.85
CA LEU A 16 13.14 17.74 -12.93
C LEU A 16 12.65 17.00 -14.18
N LYS A 17 11.37 17.15 -14.53
CA LYS A 17 10.81 16.56 -15.74
C LYS A 17 11.48 17.00 -17.04
N LYS A 18 11.96 18.24 -17.07
CA LYS A 18 12.66 18.84 -18.21
C LYS A 18 14.16 18.57 -18.18
N SER A 19 14.73 18.51 -16.98
CA SER A 19 16.18 18.45 -16.78
C SER A 19 16.72 17.02 -16.87
N ILE A 20 15.94 16.01 -16.47
CA ILE A 20 16.31 14.60 -16.59
C ILE A 20 16.24 14.16 -18.06
N LYS A 21 17.35 13.66 -18.57
CA LYS A 21 17.53 13.18 -19.94
C LYS A 21 17.80 11.67 -19.96
N LYS A 22 17.85 11.10 -21.17
CA LYS A 22 18.26 9.71 -21.35
C LYS A 22 19.74 9.57 -20.98
N GLY A 23 20.04 8.62 -20.09
CA GLY A 23 21.40 8.38 -19.60
C GLY A 23 21.82 9.27 -18.43
N SER A 24 20.92 10.08 -17.87
CA SER A 24 21.23 10.86 -16.66
C SER A 24 21.64 9.96 -15.49
N LYS A 25 22.57 10.44 -14.67
CA LYS A 25 22.88 9.87 -13.35
C LYS A 25 22.34 10.82 -12.28
N VAL A 26 21.62 10.27 -11.31
CA VAL A 26 20.94 11.07 -10.29
C VAL A 26 21.35 10.60 -8.91
N ASP A 27 21.86 11.51 -8.10
CA ASP A 27 22.15 11.24 -6.70
C ASP A 27 21.21 12.04 -5.82
N ILE A 28 20.63 11.38 -4.81
CA ILE A 28 19.62 11.97 -3.95
C ILE A 28 20.03 11.74 -2.50
N ALA A 29 20.10 12.80 -1.71
CA ALA A 29 20.22 12.74 -0.26
C ALA A 29 18.95 13.35 0.36
N ALA A 30 18.09 12.52 0.93
CA ALA A 30 16.84 12.94 1.54
C ALA A 30 16.45 12.02 2.71
N SER A 31 15.59 12.47 3.63
CA SER A 31 15.16 11.65 4.77
C SER A 31 14.04 10.68 4.42
N ILE A 32 13.31 10.95 3.34
CA ILE A 32 12.13 10.20 2.91
C ILE A 32 12.25 9.89 1.42
N PHE A 33 11.95 8.65 1.06
CA PHE A 33 11.62 8.18 -0.27
C PHE A 33 10.13 7.78 -0.28
N SER A 34 9.42 8.03 -1.37
CA SER A 34 8.05 7.56 -1.51
C SER A 34 7.79 6.95 -2.87
N ILE A 35 7.05 5.85 -2.90
CA ILE A 35 6.63 5.20 -4.14
C ILE A 35 5.75 6.14 -5.00
N PHE A 36 5.09 7.12 -4.38
CA PHE A 36 4.31 8.12 -5.09
C PHE A 36 5.18 9.26 -5.63
N GLY A 37 6.24 9.63 -4.90
CA GLY A 37 7.31 10.49 -5.44
C GLY A 37 7.96 9.86 -6.68
N TYR A 38 8.25 8.55 -6.62
CA TYR A 38 8.65 7.76 -7.79
C TYR A 38 7.60 7.83 -8.91
N GLU A 39 6.33 7.53 -8.63
CA GLU A 39 5.28 7.53 -9.65
C GLU A 39 5.15 8.89 -10.36
N SER A 40 5.26 9.99 -9.60
CA SER A 40 5.19 11.36 -10.14
C SER A 40 6.25 11.69 -11.19
N LEU A 41 7.40 11.01 -11.13
CA LEU A 41 8.56 11.18 -12.03
C LEU A 41 8.94 9.89 -12.76
N LYS A 42 8.05 8.89 -12.78
CA LYS A 42 8.35 7.53 -13.27
C LYS A 42 8.88 7.53 -14.70
N SER A 43 8.29 8.30 -15.59
CA SER A 43 8.74 8.38 -16.99
C SER A 43 10.15 8.94 -17.12
N GLU A 44 10.58 9.80 -16.20
CA GLU A 44 11.89 10.42 -16.21
C GLU A 44 12.94 9.58 -15.50
N LEU A 45 12.61 9.05 -14.33
CA LEU A 45 13.50 8.16 -13.57
C LEU A 45 13.83 6.88 -14.34
N ASN A 46 12.93 6.41 -15.22
CA ASN A 46 13.21 5.29 -16.12
C ASN A 46 14.19 5.63 -17.26
N LYS A 47 14.43 6.91 -17.57
CA LYS A 47 15.42 7.35 -18.56
C LYS A 47 16.85 7.37 -18.00
N CYS A 48 16.99 7.44 -16.68
CA CYS A 48 18.28 7.46 -16.00
C CYS A 48 19.06 6.16 -16.21
N GLU A 49 20.39 6.27 -16.27
CA GLU A 49 21.31 5.13 -16.27
C GLU A 49 21.42 4.54 -14.86
N GLN A 50 21.57 5.41 -13.86
CA GLN A 50 21.78 5.04 -12.46
C GLN A 50 21.14 6.06 -11.54
N ILE A 51 20.65 5.58 -10.40
CA ILE A 51 20.16 6.43 -9.32
C ILE A 51 20.75 5.95 -8.00
N ARG A 52 21.28 6.88 -7.20
CA ARG A 52 21.83 6.59 -5.88
C ARG A 52 21.07 7.40 -4.85
N PHE A 53 20.61 6.74 -3.79
CA PHE A 53 19.79 7.38 -2.78
C PHE A 53 20.44 7.18 -1.40
N ILE A 54 20.62 8.28 -0.66
CA ILE A 54 21.04 8.30 0.73
C ILE A 54 19.84 8.70 1.59
N PHE A 55 19.41 7.80 2.48
CA PHE A 55 18.59 8.18 3.63
C PHE A 55 19.45 8.99 4.59
N THR A 56 19.21 10.30 4.67
CA THR A 56 19.99 11.23 5.52
C THR A 56 19.79 10.95 6.99
N ASP A 57 18.64 10.38 7.36
CA ASP A 57 18.35 9.89 8.70
C ASP A 57 18.57 8.36 8.77
N PRO A 58 19.05 7.84 9.92
CA PRO A 58 19.18 6.40 10.16
C PRO A 58 17.85 5.67 9.91
N THR A 59 17.80 4.85 8.86
CA THR A 59 16.59 4.14 8.40
C THR A 59 16.99 2.70 8.04
N PHE A 60 16.16 1.71 8.34
CA PHE A 60 16.49 0.28 8.14
C PHE A 60 17.70 -0.22 8.96
N ILE A 61 18.00 0.36 10.12
CA ILE A 61 19.10 -0.13 10.99
C ILE A 61 18.50 -0.89 12.18
N GLU A 62 19.00 -2.10 12.48
CA GLU A 62 18.71 -2.80 13.74
C GLU A 62 19.42 -2.04 14.89
N VAL A 63 18.64 -1.44 15.79
CA VAL A 63 19.20 -0.86 17.01
C VAL A 63 19.48 -2.00 18.00
N ASP A 64 20.72 -2.06 18.46
CA ASP A 64 21.30 -3.10 19.32
C ASP A 64 20.35 -3.60 20.43
N LYS A 65 20.09 -4.91 20.45
CA LYS A 65 19.03 -5.60 21.22
C LYS A 65 19.25 -5.63 22.74
N ASN A 66 20.32 -5.00 23.23
CA ASN A 66 20.75 -5.08 24.63
C ASN A 66 20.15 -4.03 25.58
N ARG A 67 19.27 -3.13 25.11
CA ARG A 67 18.47 -2.28 26.02
C ARG A 67 17.02 -2.75 26.05
N ARG A 68 16.68 -3.39 27.17
CA ARG A 68 15.31 -3.66 27.63
C ARG A 68 14.35 -2.54 27.22
N GLN A 69 13.40 -2.84 26.33
CA GLN A 69 11.96 -2.68 26.54
C GLN A 69 11.21 -2.96 25.23
N ARG A 70 10.09 -3.67 25.33
CA ARG A 70 9.08 -3.96 24.29
C ARG A 70 8.41 -2.69 23.68
N LYS A 71 9.05 -1.52 23.73
CA LYS A 71 8.56 -0.23 23.21
C LYS A 71 9.38 0.35 22.04
N GLN A 72 10.41 -0.35 21.55
CA GLN A 72 11.26 0.15 20.43
C GLN A 72 10.93 -0.43 19.04
N PHE A 73 10.14 -1.50 18.95
CA PHE A 73 9.67 -2.00 17.65
C PHE A 73 8.67 -1.04 16.97
N GLU A 74 7.88 -0.28 17.74
CA GLU A 74 6.92 0.69 17.16
C GLU A 74 7.62 1.92 16.57
N ILE A 75 8.67 2.43 17.22
CA ILE A 75 9.37 3.66 16.78
C ILE A 75 10.12 3.42 15.46
N ASN A 76 10.79 2.27 15.31
CA ASN A 76 11.50 1.94 14.07
C ASN A 76 10.51 1.69 12.91
N SER A 77 9.38 1.02 13.19
CA SER A 77 8.34 0.79 12.19
C SER A 77 7.70 2.09 11.68
N ASN A 78 7.48 3.08 12.55
CA ASN A 78 6.90 4.36 12.16
C ASN A 78 7.89 5.22 11.35
N ASN A 79 9.17 5.20 11.71
CA ASN A 79 10.20 5.91 10.94
C ASN A 79 10.39 5.29 9.56
N ILE A 80 10.46 3.96 9.48
CA ILE A 80 10.53 3.23 8.20
C ILE A 80 9.26 3.48 7.36
N LYS A 81 8.08 3.44 7.99
CA LYS A 81 6.80 3.76 7.33
C LYS A 81 6.81 5.17 6.74
N LYS A 82 7.24 6.17 7.51
CA LYS A 82 7.33 7.55 7.05
C LYS A 82 8.40 7.72 5.95
N ALA A 83 9.52 7.02 6.08
CA ALA A 83 10.65 7.09 5.15
C ALA A 83 10.39 6.41 3.80
N ILE A 84 9.41 5.50 3.69
CA ILE A 84 9.06 4.83 2.42
C ILE A 84 7.66 5.18 1.90
N SER A 85 6.71 5.46 2.80
CA SER A 85 5.29 5.70 2.42
C SER A 85 4.93 7.18 2.40
N GLY A 86 5.91 8.06 2.69
CA GLY A 86 5.73 9.50 2.78
C GLY A 86 4.90 9.97 3.98
N SER A 87 4.27 11.13 3.84
CA SER A 87 3.47 11.74 4.91
C SER A 87 2.21 10.92 5.23
N ILE A 88 1.59 11.18 6.40
CA ILE A 88 0.28 10.61 6.77
C ILE A 88 -0.80 10.92 5.70
N PHE A 89 -0.60 11.94 4.87
CA PHE A 89 -1.47 12.27 3.75
C PHE A 89 -1.33 11.32 2.55
N GLU A 90 -0.11 10.88 2.21
CA GLU A 90 0.12 9.87 1.15
C GLU A 90 -0.46 8.51 1.55
N LEU A 91 -0.51 8.19 2.86
CA LEU A 91 -1.21 7.01 3.39
C LEU A 91 -2.73 7.07 3.18
N ASN A 92 -3.32 8.26 3.08
CA ASN A 92 -4.77 8.47 2.99
C ASN A 92 -5.29 8.60 1.54
N LEU A 93 -4.42 8.80 0.56
CA LEU A 93 -4.83 9.18 -0.80
C LEU A 93 -4.01 8.47 -1.88
N LYS A 94 -4.57 7.37 -2.41
CA LYS A 94 -4.63 6.97 -3.83
C LYS A 94 -4.87 5.47 -3.89
N ASN A 95 -6.12 5.08 -4.17
CA ASN A 95 -6.63 3.75 -4.51
C ASN A 95 -5.63 2.60 -4.27
N GLU A 96 -5.85 1.74 -3.27
CA GLU A 96 -4.97 0.61 -2.92
C GLU A 96 -4.50 -0.23 -4.13
N LEU A 97 -5.31 -0.30 -5.19
CA LEU A 97 -4.94 -0.89 -6.49
C LEU A 97 -3.82 -0.17 -7.22
N LYS A 98 -3.89 1.16 -7.30
CA LYS A 98 -2.83 2.00 -7.88
C LYS A 98 -1.57 1.88 -7.04
N GLY A 99 -1.68 1.94 -5.70
CA GLY A 99 -0.54 1.75 -4.80
C GLY A 99 0.17 0.41 -5.03
N LYS A 100 -0.57 -0.69 -5.18
CA LYS A 100 0.01 -2.03 -5.47
C LYS A 100 0.71 -2.11 -6.83
N ALA A 101 0.09 -1.55 -7.87
CA ALA A 101 0.69 -1.52 -9.22
C ALA A 101 1.98 -0.69 -9.21
N ILE A 102 1.93 0.51 -8.62
CA ILE A 102 3.07 1.42 -8.44
C ILE A 102 4.18 0.73 -7.65
N ALA A 103 3.87 0.09 -6.52
CA ALA A 103 4.87 -0.59 -5.69
C ALA A 103 5.56 -1.74 -6.45
N LYS A 104 4.81 -2.53 -7.23
CA LYS A 104 5.39 -3.61 -8.04
C LYS A 104 6.31 -3.08 -9.13
N GLU A 105 5.96 -1.97 -9.76
CA GLU A 105 6.80 -1.34 -10.77
C GLU A 105 8.00 -0.63 -10.16
N CYS A 106 7.80 0.06 -9.04
CA CYS A 106 8.84 0.73 -8.26
C CYS A 106 9.88 -0.29 -7.80
N LYS A 107 9.46 -1.42 -7.24
CA LYS A 107 10.35 -2.53 -6.87
C LYS A 107 11.24 -2.95 -8.04
N LYS A 108 10.65 -3.25 -9.19
CA LYS A 108 11.41 -3.66 -10.39
C LYS A 108 12.39 -2.58 -10.85
N TRP A 109 11.98 -1.31 -10.78
CA TRP A 109 12.84 -0.19 -11.13
C TRP A 109 14.00 -0.05 -10.14
N ILE A 110 13.76 -0.22 -8.83
CA ILE A 110 14.81 -0.23 -7.80
C ILE A 110 15.83 -1.33 -8.09
N GLU A 111 15.36 -2.57 -8.25
CA GLU A 111 16.21 -3.75 -8.53
C GLU A 111 17.09 -3.57 -9.78
N GLN A 112 16.70 -2.72 -10.72
CA GLN A 112 17.41 -2.50 -11.98
C GLN A 112 18.34 -1.30 -11.97
N LYS A 113 18.03 -0.24 -11.21
CA LYS A 113 18.63 1.08 -11.42
C LYS A 113 19.07 1.81 -10.17
N VAL A 114 18.62 1.37 -8.99
CA VAL A 114 18.71 2.17 -7.77
C VAL A 114 19.51 1.44 -6.72
N THR A 115 20.43 2.17 -6.08
CA THR A 115 21.08 1.72 -4.86
C THR A 115 20.66 2.65 -3.72
N PHE A 116 20.23 2.07 -2.60
CA PHE A 116 19.90 2.81 -1.38
C PHE A 116 20.98 2.59 -0.33
N LYS A 117 21.43 3.68 0.29
CA LYS A 117 22.26 3.64 1.48
C LYS A 117 21.62 4.45 2.61
N THR A 118 21.88 4.07 3.85
CA THR A 118 21.43 4.81 5.04
C THR A 118 22.61 5.36 5.83
N ASN A 119 22.41 6.56 6.40
CA ASN A 119 23.36 7.22 7.30
C ASN A 119 23.43 6.54 8.67
N VAL A 120 24.44 5.68 8.86
CA VAL A 120 24.77 5.08 10.16
C VAL A 120 25.67 5.98 11.01
N GLY A 121 26.32 6.98 10.39
CA GLY A 121 27.24 7.89 11.06
C GLY A 121 26.57 8.90 11.99
N HIS A 122 25.23 9.02 11.95
CA HIS A 122 24.42 9.97 12.74
C HIS A 122 24.81 11.45 12.58
N LYS A 123 25.65 11.78 11.59
CA LYS A 123 26.05 13.15 11.28
C LYS A 123 25.08 13.74 10.27
N TYR A 124 24.83 15.05 10.36
CA TYR A 124 23.95 15.73 9.42
C TYR A 124 24.48 15.63 7.99
N ILE A 125 23.64 15.18 7.07
CA ILE A 125 23.87 15.23 5.63
C ILE A 125 22.89 16.25 5.07
N GLN A 126 23.41 17.28 4.40
CA GLN A 126 22.58 18.31 3.79
C GLN A 126 21.69 17.70 2.72
N PRO A 127 20.36 17.89 2.75
CA PRO A 127 19.48 17.35 1.72
C PRO A 127 19.71 18.03 0.37
N HIS A 128 19.91 17.22 -0.65
CA HIS A 128 20.18 17.69 -2.01
C HIS A 128 19.89 16.59 -3.05
N LEU A 129 19.78 17.01 -4.31
CA LEU A 129 19.78 16.14 -5.48
C LEU A 129 20.84 16.65 -6.46
N THR A 130 21.72 15.76 -6.93
CA THR A 130 22.62 16.05 -8.05
C THR A 130 22.10 15.38 -9.31
N LEU A 131 22.31 16.04 -10.45
CA LEU A 131 21.90 15.53 -11.75
C LEU A 131 23.08 15.70 -12.71
N ASP A 132 23.65 14.57 -13.14
CA ASP A 132 24.72 14.52 -14.13
C ASP A 132 24.16 14.09 -15.49
N ASN A 133 24.15 15.02 -16.43
CA ASN A 133 23.94 14.75 -17.84
C ASN A 133 25.29 14.87 -18.56
N THR A 134 25.46 14.18 -19.69
CA THR A 134 26.68 14.19 -20.50
C THR A 134 27.25 15.58 -20.79
N GLU A 135 26.38 16.59 -20.93
CA GLU A 135 26.75 17.97 -21.27
C GLU A 135 26.45 18.99 -20.16
N SER A 136 25.75 18.60 -19.09
CA SER A 136 25.33 19.55 -18.06
C SER A 136 25.15 18.90 -16.69
N LYS A 137 25.58 19.62 -15.64
CA LYS A 137 25.43 19.20 -14.26
C LYS A 137 24.60 20.20 -13.49
N PHE A 138 23.71 19.69 -12.65
CA PHE A 138 22.85 20.51 -11.80
C PHE A 138 22.86 19.99 -10.37
N VAL A 139 22.68 20.92 -9.42
CA VAL A 139 22.41 20.60 -8.01
C VAL A 139 21.13 21.29 -7.58
N TYR A 140 20.27 20.56 -6.89
CA TYR A 140 19.06 21.02 -6.25
C TYR A 140 19.24 20.90 -4.74
N THR A 141 19.39 22.02 -4.03
CA THR A 141 19.56 22.04 -2.57
C THR A 141 18.21 22.23 -1.87
N GLY A 142 18.08 21.69 -0.66
CA GLY A 142 16.85 21.83 0.13
C GLY A 142 15.78 20.77 -0.15
N MET A 143 16.10 19.72 -0.92
CA MET A 143 15.19 18.59 -1.17
C MET A 143 15.20 17.61 0.01
N GLY A 144 14.51 17.98 1.10
CA GLY A 144 14.43 17.19 2.34
C GLY A 144 13.75 15.82 2.19
N GLU A 145 12.85 15.68 1.23
CA GLU A 145 12.11 14.45 0.95
C GLU A 145 11.91 14.24 -0.55
N PHE A 146 11.91 12.97 -0.97
CA PHE A 146 11.55 12.54 -2.31
C PHE A 146 10.17 11.88 -2.28
N SER A 147 9.14 12.72 -2.17
CA SER A 147 7.73 12.34 -2.12
C SER A 147 6.92 13.16 -3.13
N SER A 148 5.62 12.88 -3.29
CA SER A 148 4.73 13.72 -4.13
C SER A 148 4.72 15.18 -3.67
N ALA A 149 4.80 15.40 -2.35
CA ALA A 149 4.89 16.74 -1.79
C ALA A 149 6.28 17.35 -1.96
N GLY A 150 7.34 16.58 -1.74
CA GLY A 150 8.74 16.98 -1.95
C GLY A 150 9.04 17.43 -3.38
N VAL A 151 8.33 16.88 -4.38
CA VAL A 151 8.42 17.33 -5.78
C VAL A 151 7.36 18.38 -6.17
N GLY A 152 6.48 18.78 -5.24
CA GLY A 152 5.50 19.86 -5.41
C GLY A 152 4.15 19.47 -6.04
N TYR A 153 3.82 18.18 -6.13
CA TYR A 153 2.54 17.69 -6.68
C TYR A 153 1.46 17.47 -5.64
N GLU A 154 1.81 17.45 -4.35
CA GLU A 154 0.86 17.44 -3.23
C GLU A 154 1.18 18.54 -2.23
N LYS A 155 0.18 18.92 -1.43
CA LYS A 155 0.37 19.85 -0.32
C LYS A 155 0.85 19.08 0.89
N ASP A 156 1.93 19.54 1.51
CA ASP A 156 2.34 19.13 2.85
C ASP A 156 1.99 20.22 3.88
N ASN A 157 2.34 19.98 5.15
CA ASN A 157 2.21 20.97 6.23
C ASN A 157 3.42 21.91 6.31
N THR A 158 4.24 22.01 5.27
CA THR A 158 5.47 22.80 5.31
C THR A 158 5.17 24.27 5.05
N ILE A 159 5.48 25.10 6.05
CA ILE A 159 5.20 26.55 6.01
C ILE A 159 6.13 27.23 4.99
N LEU A 160 7.43 26.90 5.05
CA LEU A 160 8.48 27.42 4.19
C LEU A 160 9.37 26.26 3.72
N ASN A 161 9.40 26.05 2.40
CA ASN A 161 10.39 25.20 1.74
C ASN A 161 10.83 25.91 0.46
N GLN A 162 12.13 26.09 0.29
CA GLN A 162 12.70 26.69 -0.90
C GLN A 162 13.79 25.77 -1.43
N ILE A 163 13.57 25.25 -2.62
CA ILE A 163 14.53 24.41 -3.31
C ILE A 163 15.28 25.29 -4.30
N ILE A 164 16.61 25.21 -4.31
CA ILE A 164 17.45 26.02 -5.18
C ILE A 164 18.17 25.11 -6.16
N LYS A 165 17.98 25.36 -7.46
CA LYS A 165 18.75 24.77 -8.54
C LYS A 165 19.91 25.66 -8.92
N THR A 166 21.08 25.07 -9.12
CA THR A 166 22.26 25.73 -9.67
C THR A 166 23.01 24.82 -10.64
N ASP A 167 23.66 25.43 -11.64
CA ASP A 167 24.62 24.81 -12.56
C ASP A 167 26.04 25.39 -12.38
N ASP A 168 26.26 26.16 -11.30
CA ASP A 168 27.56 26.76 -11.01
C ASP A 168 28.64 25.67 -10.90
N PHE A 169 29.74 25.84 -11.64
CA PHE A 169 30.73 24.78 -11.82
C PHE A 169 31.40 24.37 -10.51
N GLU A 170 31.81 25.33 -9.68
CA GLU A 170 32.50 25.03 -8.42
C GLU A 170 31.53 24.43 -7.41
N MET A 171 30.33 24.99 -7.28
CA MET A 171 29.31 24.46 -6.37
C MET A 171 28.89 23.05 -6.78
N THR A 172 28.57 22.82 -8.06
CA THR A 172 28.20 21.48 -8.54
C THR A 172 29.32 20.48 -8.28
N LYS A 173 30.55 20.79 -8.69
CA LYS A 173 31.72 19.93 -8.46
C LYS A 173 31.91 19.57 -6.99
N GLN A 174 31.71 20.52 -6.07
CA GLN A 174 31.81 20.26 -4.64
C GLN A 174 30.77 19.23 -4.17
N TYR A 175 29.49 19.39 -4.55
CA TYR A 175 28.44 18.42 -4.18
C TYR A 175 28.71 17.03 -4.74
N PHE A 176 29.14 16.91 -5.99
CA PHE A 176 29.50 15.61 -6.58
C PHE A 176 30.65 14.94 -5.81
N ASN A 177 31.72 15.69 -5.53
CA ASN A 177 32.87 15.15 -4.80
C ASN A 177 32.49 14.72 -3.37
N SER A 178 31.75 15.56 -2.65
CA SER A 178 31.30 15.26 -1.29
C SER A 178 30.33 14.08 -1.26
N PHE A 179 29.45 13.94 -2.26
CA PHE A 179 28.57 12.79 -2.37
C PHE A 179 29.38 11.50 -2.58
N GLU A 180 30.36 11.50 -3.50
CA GLU A 180 31.23 10.33 -3.73
C GLU A 180 32.04 9.94 -2.49
N GLU A 181 32.57 10.90 -1.76
CA GLU A 181 33.35 10.66 -0.55
C GLU A 181 32.52 9.88 0.49
N ILE A 182 31.31 10.35 0.80
CA ILE A 182 30.45 9.67 1.76
C ILE A 182 29.83 8.39 1.17
N TRP A 183 29.54 8.36 -0.13
CA TRP A 183 28.96 7.19 -0.82
C TRP A 183 29.85 5.96 -0.67
N ASN A 184 31.16 6.16 -0.71
CA ASN A 184 32.15 5.09 -0.67
C ASN A 184 32.70 4.82 0.75
N ASP A 185 32.27 5.56 1.78
CA ASP A 185 32.69 5.33 3.17
C ASP A 185 31.71 4.39 3.92
N PRO A 186 32.07 3.12 4.15
CA PRO A 186 31.21 2.16 4.87
C PRO A 186 31.02 2.50 6.36
N LYS A 187 31.82 3.42 6.92
CA LYS A 187 31.63 3.91 8.30
C LYS A 187 30.51 4.94 8.40
N ILE A 188 30.18 5.61 7.29
CA ILE A 188 29.14 6.63 7.22
C ILE A 188 27.85 6.02 6.68
N LEU A 189 27.97 5.21 5.62
CA LEU A 189 26.83 4.69 4.88
C LEU A 189 26.81 3.18 4.80
N ARG A 190 25.63 2.60 5.07
CA ARG A 190 25.35 1.17 4.89
C ARG A 190 24.39 0.97 3.74
N ASP A 191 24.67 0.01 2.86
CA ASP A 191 23.69 -0.42 1.84
C ASP A 191 22.46 -1.02 2.51
N VAL A 192 21.29 -0.57 2.07
CA VAL A 192 19.97 -1.00 2.55
C VAL A 192 19.02 -1.31 1.39
N THR A 193 19.55 -1.54 0.19
CA THR A 193 18.76 -1.72 -1.04
C THR A 193 17.82 -2.90 -0.92
N ASP A 194 18.30 -4.04 -0.42
CA ASP A 194 17.50 -5.25 -0.25
C ASP A 194 16.40 -5.03 0.81
N GLU A 195 16.71 -4.38 1.93
CA GLU A 195 15.73 -4.06 2.96
C GLU A 195 14.63 -3.12 2.46
N VAL A 196 14.97 -2.15 1.60
CA VAL A 196 13.99 -1.26 0.94
C VAL A 196 13.12 -2.05 -0.03
N VAL A 197 13.71 -2.93 -0.85
CA VAL A 197 12.99 -3.79 -1.79
C VAL A 197 12.02 -4.73 -1.06
N ASP A 198 12.48 -5.36 0.02
CA ASP A 198 11.69 -6.26 0.85
C ASP A 198 10.57 -5.50 1.56
N TYR A 199 10.87 -4.31 2.10
CA TYR A 199 9.84 -3.49 2.73
C TYR A 199 8.76 -3.03 1.73
N ILE A 200 9.14 -2.59 0.53
CA ILE A 200 8.16 -2.22 -0.52
C ILE A 200 7.33 -3.45 -0.93
N ALA A 201 7.95 -4.65 -0.92
CA ALA A 201 7.23 -5.90 -1.16
C ALA A 201 6.26 -6.24 -0.01
N ASP A 202 6.66 -6.02 1.24
CA ASP A 202 5.92 -6.38 2.45
C ASP A 202 4.81 -5.38 2.82
N LEU A 203 5.00 -4.09 2.55
CA LEU A 203 4.02 -3.00 2.75
C LEU A 203 2.64 -3.35 2.17
N TYR A 204 2.61 -4.20 1.13
CA TYR A 204 1.39 -4.65 0.48
C TYR A 204 1.17 -6.16 0.53
N ARG A 205 2.07 -6.90 1.18
CA ARG A 205 1.88 -8.31 1.53
C ARG A 205 1.02 -8.46 2.80
N ASP A 206 0.97 -7.44 3.66
CA ASP A 206 0.46 -7.55 5.03
C ASP A 206 -1.07 -7.52 5.24
N ALA A 207 -1.87 -6.85 4.41
CA ALA A 207 -3.33 -6.80 4.64
C ALA A 207 -3.99 -8.18 4.43
N VAL A 208 -3.74 -8.80 3.28
CA VAL A 208 -4.30 -10.12 2.93
C VAL A 208 -3.72 -11.22 3.82
N LEU A 209 -2.40 -11.23 4.05
CA LEU A 209 -1.78 -12.20 4.97
C LEU A 209 -2.24 -11.98 6.42
N GLY A 210 -2.39 -10.73 6.87
CA GLY A 210 -2.93 -10.41 8.18
C GLY A 210 -4.36 -10.90 8.36
N ILE A 211 -5.20 -10.77 7.33
CA ILE A 211 -6.55 -11.35 7.32
C ILE A 211 -6.48 -12.88 7.35
N ILE A 212 -5.67 -13.50 6.51
CA ILE A 212 -5.50 -14.96 6.47
C ILE A 212 -5.04 -15.49 7.84
N ASN A 213 -4.02 -14.89 8.45
CA ASN A 213 -3.51 -15.29 9.76
C ASN A 213 -4.57 -15.20 10.85
N LYS A 214 -5.41 -14.16 10.83
CA LYS A 214 -6.56 -14.04 11.76
C LYS A 214 -7.63 -15.09 11.49
N LEU A 215 -7.95 -15.34 10.21
CA LEU A 215 -8.90 -16.38 9.83
C LEU A 215 -8.41 -17.78 10.21
N GLU A 216 -7.13 -18.09 10.04
CA GLU A 216 -6.55 -19.38 10.46
C GLU A 216 -6.52 -19.55 11.98
N ARG A 217 -6.23 -18.47 12.73
CA ARG A 217 -6.15 -18.52 14.19
C ARG A 217 -7.51 -18.49 14.88
N TYR A 218 -8.45 -17.70 14.37
CA TYR A 218 -9.69 -17.37 15.07
C TYR A 218 -10.96 -17.82 14.32
N ASN A 219 -10.84 -18.31 13.07
CA ASN A 219 -11.96 -18.59 12.15
C ASN A 219 -12.85 -17.36 11.85
N GLY A 220 -12.36 -16.17 12.17
CA GLY A 220 -13.08 -14.92 12.00
C GLY A 220 -12.13 -13.74 11.85
N CYS A 221 -12.45 -12.81 10.97
CA CYS A 221 -11.75 -11.55 10.82
C CYS A 221 -12.73 -10.44 10.42
N ILE A 222 -12.62 -9.27 11.05
CA ILE A 222 -13.31 -8.06 10.60
C ILE A 222 -12.27 -7.18 9.90
N LEU A 223 -12.50 -6.87 8.63
CA LEU A 223 -11.78 -5.84 7.89
C LEU A 223 -12.69 -4.61 7.84
N ALA A 224 -12.24 -3.52 8.42
CA ALA A 224 -13.07 -2.34 8.48
C ALA A 224 -12.28 -1.05 8.43
N ASP A 225 -12.63 -0.28 7.41
CA ASP A 225 -11.90 0.88 6.91
C ASP A 225 -12.93 1.90 6.40
N SER A 226 -12.51 3.13 6.10
CA SER A 226 -13.39 4.12 5.46
C SER A 226 -13.83 3.68 4.05
N VAL A 227 -14.82 4.38 3.48
CA VAL A 227 -15.37 4.08 2.14
C VAL A 227 -14.28 4.26 1.08
N GLY A 228 -14.13 3.31 0.15
CA GLY A 228 -13.20 3.44 -0.99
C GLY A 228 -11.77 2.93 -0.75
N LEU A 229 -11.42 2.50 0.46
CA LEU A 229 -10.10 1.94 0.82
C LEU A 229 -9.96 0.45 0.45
N GLY A 230 -10.35 0.04 -0.75
CA GLY A 230 -9.97 -1.27 -1.32
C GLY A 230 -10.33 -2.56 -0.56
N LYS A 231 -11.21 -2.53 0.47
CA LYS A 231 -11.72 -3.72 1.19
C LYS A 231 -12.14 -4.87 0.27
N THR A 232 -12.83 -4.56 -0.83
CA THR A 232 -13.24 -5.55 -1.84
C THR A 232 -12.03 -6.25 -2.46
N PHE A 233 -10.97 -5.52 -2.81
CA PHE A 233 -9.76 -6.12 -3.40
C PHE A 233 -8.95 -6.93 -2.38
N SER A 234 -8.87 -6.46 -1.13
CA SER A 234 -8.29 -7.24 -0.05
C SER A 234 -9.06 -8.56 0.16
N ALA A 235 -10.40 -8.50 0.14
CA ALA A 235 -11.24 -9.69 0.20
C ALA A 235 -11.04 -10.62 -1.01
N LEU A 236 -10.98 -10.09 -2.24
CA LEU A 236 -10.70 -10.90 -3.45
C LEU A 236 -9.33 -11.60 -3.37
N GLY A 237 -8.32 -10.96 -2.78
CA GLY A 237 -7.03 -11.58 -2.48
C GLY A 237 -7.13 -12.77 -1.51
N VAL A 238 -7.93 -12.63 -0.45
CA VAL A 238 -8.24 -13.73 0.48
C VAL A 238 -9.01 -14.84 -0.23
N ILE A 239 -10.03 -14.50 -1.02
CA ILE A 239 -10.82 -15.46 -1.80
C ILE A 239 -9.90 -16.30 -2.69
N LYS A 240 -9.01 -15.65 -3.46
CA LYS A 240 -8.04 -16.34 -4.31
C LYS A 240 -7.15 -17.30 -3.52
N TYR A 241 -6.68 -16.90 -2.33
CA TYR A 241 -5.85 -17.75 -1.47
C TYR A 241 -6.56 -19.05 -1.06
N TYR A 242 -7.84 -18.96 -0.68
CA TYR A 242 -8.64 -20.13 -0.29
C TYR A 242 -9.07 -20.95 -1.53
N GLN A 243 -9.41 -20.30 -2.65
CA GLN A 243 -9.72 -20.96 -3.92
C GLN A 243 -8.58 -21.86 -4.40
N GLU A 244 -7.34 -21.37 -4.39
CA GLU A 244 -6.14 -22.15 -4.78
C GLU A 244 -5.85 -23.33 -3.84
N ARG A 245 -6.54 -23.40 -2.70
CA ARG A 245 -6.50 -24.52 -1.74
C ARG A 245 -7.73 -25.42 -1.85
N ASN A 246 -8.46 -25.33 -2.96
CA ASN A 246 -9.68 -26.07 -3.25
C ASN A 246 -10.77 -25.89 -2.19
N ARG A 247 -10.88 -24.69 -1.63
CA ARG A 247 -11.89 -24.34 -0.64
C ARG A 247 -13.11 -23.76 -1.32
N THR A 248 -14.29 -24.04 -0.79
CA THR A 248 -15.55 -23.47 -1.28
C THR A 248 -15.79 -22.09 -0.66
N ILE A 249 -16.09 -21.10 -1.50
CA ILE A 249 -16.23 -19.71 -1.08
C ILE A 249 -17.63 -19.17 -1.39
N LEU A 250 -18.23 -18.49 -0.39
CA LEU A 250 -19.46 -17.74 -0.53
C LEU A 250 -19.23 -16.26 -0.20
N VAL A 251 -19.67 -15.38 -1.09
CA VAL A 251 -19.82 -13.95 -0.84
C VAL A 251 -21.29 -13.64 -0.55
N LEU A 252 -21.55 -13.03 0.59
CA LEU A 252 -22.85 -12.50 1.00
C LEU A 252 -22.82 -10.97 0.95
N CYS A 253 -23.58 -10.37 0.04
CA CYS A 253 -23.62 -8.91 -0.13
C CYS A 253 -25.06 -8.35 -0.18
N PRO A 254 -25.25 -7.03 -0.02
CA PRO A 254 -26.51 -6.38 -0.39
C PRO A 254 -26.77 -6.52 -1.89
N LYS A 255 -28.04 -6.65 -2.30
CA LYS A 255 -28.40 -6.81 -3.73
C LYS A 255 -27.81 -5.72 -4.63
N LYS A 256 -27.76 -4.47 -4.14
CA LYS A 256 -27.17 -3.32 -4.84
C LYS A 256 -25.66 -3.44 -5.13
N LEU A 257 -24.94 -4.31 -4.42
CA LEU A 257 -23.50 -4.56 -4.65
C LEU A 257 -23.26 -5.88 -5.41
N GLY A 258 -24.34 -6.59 -5.78
CA GLY A 258 -24.25 -7.89 -6.44
C GLY A 258 -23.45 -7.87 -7.73
N ASP A 259 -23.75 -6.90 -8.59
CA ASP A 259 -23.13 -6.79 -9.91
C ASP A 259 -21.61 -6.52 -9.78
N ASN A 260 -21.20 -5.67 -8.84
CA ASN A 260 -19.78 -5.42 -8.55
C ASN A 260 -19.02 -6.72 -8.21
N TRP A 261 -19.63 -7.60 -7.43
CA TRP A 261 -19.03 -8.90 -7.09
C TRP A 261 -19.10 -9.89 -8.27
N GLN A 262 -20.13 -9.83 -9.11
CA GLN A 262 -20.23 -10.70 -10.30
C GLN A 262 -19.27 -10.29 -11.41
N THR A 263 -18.93 -9.00 -11.55
CA THR A 263 -17.94 -8.52 -12.53
C THR A 263 -16.64 -9.31 -12.49
N PHE A 264 -16.15 -9.65 -11.31
CA PHE A 264 -14.88 -10.38 -11.16
C PHE A 264 -14.95 -11.89 -11.49
N LEU A 265 -16.15 -12.45 -11.60
CA LEU A 265 -16.38 -13.84 -12.05
C LEU A 265 -16.50 -13.94 -13.57
N ASN A 266 -16.97 -12.87 -14.21
CA ASN A 266 -17.33 -12.86 -15.62
C ASN A 266 -16.17 -12.45 -16.52
N ASN A 267 -16.22 -12.92 -17.76
CA ASN A 267 -15.23 -12.65 -18.80
C ASN A 267 -15.52 -11.32 -19.50
N TYR A 268 -15.51 -10.22 -18.73
CA TYR A 268 -15.72 -8.86 -19.25
C TYR A 268 -14.39 -8.14 -19.47
N ASP A 269 -14.32 -7.28 -20.49
CA ASP A 269 -13.12 -6.49 -20.81
C ASP A 269 -12.75 -5.51 -19.70
N ASP A 270 -13.72 -5.09 -18.89
CA ASP A 270 -13.56 -4.19 -17.75
C ASP A 270 -13.25 -4.92 -16.43
N ASN A 271 -13.13 -6.25 -16.43
CA ASN A 271 -12.70 -7.03 -15.27
C ASN A 271 -11.16 -6.97 -15.13
N PRO A 272 -10.61 -6.20 -14.16
CA PRO A 272 -9.16 -6.06 -14.01
C PRO A 272 -8.48 -7.34 -13.52
N LEU A 273 -9.24 -8.34 -13.05
CA LEU A 273 -8.76 -9.60 -12.48
C LEU A 273 -9.13 -10.82 -13.35
N ILE A 274 -9.47 -10.61 -14.63
CA ILE A 274 -9.88 -11.67 -15.56
C ILE A 274 -8.87 -12.84 -15.62
N LYS A 275 -7.57 -12.54 -15.50
CA LYS A 275 -6.49 -13.55 -15.52
C LYS A 275 -6.43 -14.39 -14.25
N ASP A 276 -6.95 -13.87 -13.13
CA ASP A 276 -6.96 -14.57 -11.84
C ASP A 276 -8.04 -15.65 -11.77
N ARG A 277 -9.01 -15.65 -12.70
CA ARG A 277 -10.05 -16.68 -12.83
C ARG A 277 -10.70 -16.99 -11.48
N LEU A 278 -11.23 -15.95 -10.85
CA LEU A 278 -11.86 -16.07 -9.55
C LEU A 278 -13.10 -16.96 -9.62
N ASN A 279 -13.32 -17.73 -8.56
CA ASN A 279 -14.42 -18.65 -8.43
C ASN A 279 -14.96 -18.62 -7.00
N TYR A 280 -16.19 -18.11 -6.87
CA TYR A 280 -16.95 -18.06 -5.62
C TYR A 280 -18.43 -17.92 -5.97
N ASN A 281 -19.31 -18.24 -5.02
CA ASN A 281 -20.73 -17.96 -5.17
C ASN A 281 -21.06 -16.57 -4.63
N VAL A 282 -21.99 -15.87 -5.28
CA VAL A 282 -22.52 -14.59 -4.81
C VAL A 282 -23.99 -14.78 -4.46
N LEU A 283 -24.34 -14.58 -3.20
CA LEU A 283 -25.73 -14.56 -2.73
C LEU A 283 -26.00 -13.29 -1.95
N TYR A 284 -27.28 -12.95 -1.82
CA TYR A 284 -27.68 -11.74 -1.13
C TYR A 284 -27.96 -11.99 0.34
N HIS A 285 -27.81 -10.96 1.17
CA HIS A 285 -28.14 -11.06 2.60
C HIS A 285 -29.57 -11.56 2.85
N THR A 286 -30.50 -11.24 1.96
CA THR A 286 -31.91 -11.69 2.02
C THR A 286 -32.08 -13.17 1.70
N ASP A 287 -31.15 -13.80 0.99
CA ASP A 287 -31.26 -15.20 0.55
C ASP A 287 -31.16 -16.18 1.71
N LEU A 288 -30.45 -15.83 2.78
CA LEU A 288 -30.44 -16.60 4.04
C LEU A 288 -31.83 -16.79 4.65
N SER A 289 -32.79 -15.92 4.31
CA SER A 289 -34.17 -16.01 4.82
C SER A 289 -35.13 -16.68 3.85
N ARG A 290 -34.69 -17.07 2.65
CA ARG A 290 -35.51 -17.68 1.60
C ARG A 290 -35.35 -19.19 1.62
N GLU A 291 -36.46 -19.92 1.53
CA GLU A 291 -36.48 -21.39 1.47
C GLU A 291 -36.63 -21.93 0.04
N LYS A 292 -36.96 -21.06 -0.94
CA LYS A 292 -37.17 -21.43 -2.33
C LYS A 292 -36.81 -20.30 -3.32
N GLY A 293 -36.71 -20.68 -4.59
CA GLY A 293 -36.41 -19.78 -5.71
C GLY A 293 -34.92 -19.70 -6.02
N TYR A 294 -34.56 -18.84 -6.97
CA TYR A 294 -33.20 -18.74 -7.48
C TYR A 294 -32.52 -17.42 -7.07
N SER A 295 -31.19 -17.45 -7.00
CA SER A 295 -30.33 -16.27 -6.86
C SER A 295 -29.00 -16.52 -7.57
N ASN A 296 -28.64 -15.66 -8.53
CA ASN A 296 -27.43 -15.80 -9.37
C ASN A 296 -27.20 -17.22 -9.91
N GLY A 297 -28.26 -17.85 -10.41
CA GLY A 297 -28.22 -19.21 -10.96
C GLY A 297 -28.26 -20.36 -9.94
N ILE A 298 -28.27 -20.07 -8.64
CA ILE A 298 -28.32 -21.07 -7.56
C ILE A 298 -29.76 -21.27 -7.08
N ASP A 299 -30.21 -22.53 -7.01
CA ASP A 299 -31.49 -22.92 -6.40
C ASP A 299 -31.37 -22.94 -4.88
N LEU A 300 -32.04 -21.98 -4.22
CA LEU A 300 -31.98 -21.80 -2.77
C LEU A 300 -32.68 -22.93 -1.99
N SER A 301 -33.53 -23.73 -2.63
CA SER A 301 -34.16 -24.88 -1.97
C SER A 301 -33.20 -26.07 -1.81
N ARG A 302 -32.10 -26.07 -2.56
CA ARG A 302 -31.13 -27.17 -2.64
C ARG A 302 -29.73 -26.81 -2.13
N ILE A 303 -29.52 -25.55 -1.74
CA ILE A 303 -28.21 -25.06 -1.32
C ILE A 303 -27.79 -25.68 0.02
N ASN A 304 -26.56 -26.15 0.09
CA ASN A 304 -25.95 -26.59 1.34
C ASN A 304 -25.14 -25.44 1.96
N TRP A 305 -25.83 -24.61 2.75
CA TRP A 305 -25.25 -23.46 3.44
C TRP A 305 -24.04 -23.80 4.34
N GLY A 306 -24.00 -25.00 4.91
CA GLY A 306 -22.95 -25.44 5.82
C GLY A 306 -21.70 -26.00 5.12
N ASN A 307 -21.64 -25.99 3.79
CA ASN A 307 -20.53 -26.55 3.01
C ASN A 307 -19.63 -25.47 2.37
N TYR A 308 -19.62 -24.27 2.95
CA TYR A 308 -18.69 -23.20 2.57
C TYR A 308 -17.54 -23.11 3.58
N ASP A 309 -16.31 -23.30 3.10
CA ASP A 309 -15.09 -23.16 3.89
C ASP A 309 -14.81 -21.69 4.28
N LEU A 310 -15.06 -20.75 3.37
CA LEU A 310 -14.91 -19.31 3.58
C LEU A 310 -16.21 -18.58 3.24
N VAL A 311 -16.67 -17.72 4.14
CA VAL A 311 -17.80 -16.81 3.91
C VAL A 311 -17.33 -15.38 4.07
N VAL A 312 -17.41 -14.60 2.99
CA VAL A 312 -17.15 -13.16 2.97
C VAL A 312 -18.48 -12.43 3.08
N ILE A 313 -18.65 -11.59 4.10
CA ILE A 313 -19.86 -10.82 4.32
C ILE A 313 -19.56 -9.35 4.07
N ASP A 314 -20.02 -8.85 2.92
CA ASP A 314 -19.95 -7.44 2.59
C ASP A 314 -21.06 -6.67 3.30
N GLU A 315 -20.78 -5.44 3.73
CA GLU A 315 -21.67 -4.62 4.56
C GLU A 315 -22.22 -5.39 5.79
N SER A 316 -21.32 -6.02 6.53
CA SER A 316 -21.63 -6.93 7.65
C SER A 316 -22.43 -6.27 8.78
N HIS A 317 -22.45 -4.93 8.85
CA HIS A 317 -23.31 -4.17 9.75
C HIS A 317 -24.81 -4.51 9.61
N ASN A 318 -25.23 -5.09 8.47
CA ASN A 318 -26.61 -5.60 8.25
C ASN A 318 -26.96 -6.86 9.05
N PHE A 319 -25.97 -7.46 9.71
CA PHE A 319 -26.08 -8.66 10.55
C PHE A 319 -25.93 -8.37 12.05
N ARG A 320 -26.17 -7.13 12.49
CA ARG A 320 -26.23 -6.80 13.93
C ARG A 320 -27.27 -7.66 14.64
N ASN A 321 -26.93 -8.06 15.87
CA ASN A 321 -27.77 -8.91 16.71
C ASN A 321 -28.91 -8.09 17.33
N ASN A 322 -30.00 -7.92 16.58
CA ASN A 322 -31.22 -7.30 17.12
C ASN A 322 -32.03 -8.32 17.91
N ASP A 323 -32.73 -7.87 18.97
CA ASP A 323 -33.65 -8.72 19.72
C ASP A 323 -34.64 -9.41 18.77
N PRO A 324 -34.79 -10.74 18.86
CA PRO A 324 -35.72 -11.46 18.01
C PRO A 324 -37.13 -10.94 18.28
N ARG A 325 -37.81 -10.45 17.23
CA ARG A 325 -39.26 -10.30 17.27
C ARG A 325 -39.83 -11.71 17.54
N LYS A 326 -40.69 -11.83 18.56
CA LYS A 326 -41.27 -13.11 19.03
C LYS A 326 -41.57 -14.03 17.83
N ASP A 327 -40.99 -15.23 17.87
CA ASP A 327 -41.17 -16.36 16.93
C ASP A 327 -40.45 -16.37 15.57
N LYS A 328 -39.49 -15.49 15.28
CA LYS A 328 -38.71 -15.58 14.02
C LYS A 328 -37.20 -15.47 14.20
N MET A 329 -36.46 -16.46 13.68
CA MET A 329 -35.00 -16.42 13.64
C MET A 329 -34.51 -15.23 12.81
N THR A 330 -33.60 -14.43 13.37
CA THR A 330 -32.97 -13.31 12.67
C THR A 330 -32.00 -13.80 11.60
N ARG A 331 -31.65 -12.95 10.63
CA ARG A 331 -30.62 -13.28 9.61
C ARG A 331 -29.28 -13.65 10.24
N TYR A 332 -28.90 -12.95 11.32
CA TYR A 332 -27.70 -13.25 12.09
C TYR A 332 -27.76 -14.65 12.72
N GLN A 333 -28.88 -14.99 13.36
CA GLN A 333 -29.08 -16.33 13.92
C GLN A 333 -29.07 -17.41 12.84
N LYS A 334 -29.64 -17.15 11.66
CA LYS A 334 -29.59 -18.08 10.53
C LYS A 334 -28.16 -18.27 9.99
N LEU A 335 -27.39 -17.19 9.84
CA LEU A 335 -25.97 -17.25 9.48
C LEU A 335 -25.19 -18.12 10.48
N LEU A 336 -25.32 -17.84 11.79
CA LEU A 336 -24.65 -18.62 12.82
C LEU A 336 -25.05 -20.11 12.79
N LYS A 337 -26.35 -20.41 12.68
CA LYS A 337 -26.87 -21.77 12.78
C LYS A 337 -26.61 -22.59 11.52
N HIS A 338 -26.97 -22.06 10.34
CA HIS A 338 -27.02 -22.81 9.09
C HIS A 338 -25.74 -22.70 8.26
N VAL A 339 -24.96 -21.63 8.44
CA VAL A 339 -23.73 -21.43 7.68
C VAL A 339 -22.52 -21.80 8.54
N MET A 340 -22.39 -21.26 9.75
CA MET A 340 -21.17 -21.42 10.55
C MET A 340 -21.11 -22.69 11.40
N LYS A 341 -22.27 -23.25 11.80
CA LYS A 341 -22.34 -24.39 12.75
C LYS A 341 -22.89 -25.70 12.15
N ALA A 342 -23.50 -25.66 10.97
CA ALA A 342 -24.24 -26.81 10.43
C ALA A 342 -23.36 -27.87 9.72
N GLY A 343 -22.15 -27.50 9.30
CA GLY A 343 -21.33 -28.38 8.48
C GLY A 343 -19.83 -28.19 8.74
N VAL A 344 -19.09 -27.84 7.69
CA VAL A 344 -17.63 -27.69 7.79
C VAL A 344 -17.26 -26.53 8.72
N LYS A 345 -16.00 -26.51 9.15
CA LYS A 345 -15.47 -25.42 9.97
C LYS A 345 -15.30 -24.16 9.13
N THR A 346 -16.36 -23.40 8.99
CA THR A 346 -16.41 -22.17 8.19
C THR A 346 -15.61 -21.04 8.82
N LYS A 347 -14.79 -20.37 8.00
CA LYS A 347 -14.10 -19.13 8.32
C LYS A 347 -14.92 -17.94 7.82
N VAL A 348 -15.01 -16.87 8.61
CA VAL A 348 -15.83 -15.70 8.26
C VAL A 348 -15.01 -14.41 8.17
N LEU A 349 -15.00 -13.79 6.99
CA LEU A 349 -14.44 -12.47 6.76
C LEU A 349 -15.56 -11.44 6.65
N MET A 350 -15.61 -10.48 7.57
CA MET A 350 -16.61 -9.41 7.57
C MET A 350 -16.01 -8.11 7.06
N LEU A 351 -16.67 -7.49 6.08
CA LEU A 351 -16.31 -6.17 5.55
C LEU A 351 -17.29 -5.14 6.08
N SER A 352 -16.79 -4.08 6.73
CA SER A 352 -17.61 -3.00 7.26
C SER A 352 -16.92 -1.64 7.14
N LEU A 353 -17.69 -0.57 7.29
CA LEU A 353 -17.13 0.76 7.55
C LEU A 353 -16.63 0.84 8.99
N LEU A 354 -15.49 1.50 9.19
CA LEU A 354 -14.86 1.69 10.51
C LEU A 354 -15.85 2.27 11.54
N LEU A 355 -16.62 3.29 11.14
CA LEU A 355 -17.64 3.94 11.97
C LEU A 355 -18.79 3.00 12.39
N LEU A 356 -19.00 1.89 11.68
CA LEU A 356 -20.09 0.94 11.93
C LEU A 356 -19.66 -0.26 12.79
N ILE A 357 -18.36 -0.44 13.06
CA ILE A 357 -17.85 -1.53 13.92
C ILE A 357 -18.24 -1.33 15.38
N ILE A 358 -18.34 -0.08 15.85
CA ILE A 358 -18.59 0.22 17.27
C ILE A 358 -19.90 -0.45 17.76
N GLY A 359 -20.89 -0.63 16.88
CA GLY A 359 -22.13 -1.36 17.17
C GLY A 359 -22.15 -2.85 16.80
N LEU A 360 -20.99 -3.46 16.49
CA LEU A 360 -20.84 -4.91 16.25
C LEU A 360 -20.16 -5.64 17.44
N LEU A 361 -19.49 -4.90 18.33
CA LEU A 361 -18.79 -5.40 19.51
C LEU A 361 -19.52 -5.11 20.84
N ILE A 362 -20.66 -4.44 20.76
CA ILE A 362 -21.65 -4.21 21.83
C ILE A 362 -22.89 -4.98 21.40
#